data_AF-A0A642UVF7-F1
#
_entry.id   AF-A0A642UVF7-F1
#
_cell.length_a   1.000
_cell.length_b   1.000
_cell.length_c   1.000
_cell.angle_alpha   90.00
_cell.angle_beta   90.00
_cell.angle_gamma   90.00
#
_symmetry.space_group_name_H-M   'P 1'
#
loop_
_entity.id
_entity.type
_entity.pdbx_description
1 polymer ?
#
loop_
_entity_poly.entity_id
_entity_poly.type
_entity_poly.pdbx_seq_one_letter_code
_entity_poly.pdbx_strand_id
1 'polypeptide(L)'
;MTSQLDQVKSQIQDQLVSSGNYDDISRQLKVQLYESGWFDQVQKLAVSELGGGNENFDHLYQAIKPSAEELVPQHVRDEITEKIRRYVEEIVQ
;
A
#
# COMPACT_ATOMS: atom_id res chain seq x y z
N MET A 1 26.33 3.52 -4.92
CA MET A 1 25.67 4.75 -4.43
C MET A 1 24.24 4.52 -3.91
N THR A 2 23.57 3.41 -4.25
CA THR A 2 22.21 3.06 -3.76
C THR A 2 22.10 2.87 -2.23
N SER A 3 23.16 2.36 -1.60
CA SER A 3 23.18 1.97 -0.17
C SER A 3 22.88 3.10 0.84
N GLN A 4 23.24 4.35 0.56
CA GLN A 4 23.00 5.45 1.52
C GLN A 4 21.52 5.89 1.50
N LEU A 5 20.90 5.90 0.32
CA LEU A 5 19.48 6.21 0.18
C LEU A 5 18.61 5.13 0.83
N ASP A 6 19.00 3.86 0.65
CA ASP A 6 18.31 2.73 1.27
C ASP A 6 18.41 2.76 2.80
N GLN A 7 19.58 3.14 3.36
CA GLN A 7 19.74 3.33 4.80
C GLN A 7 18.88 4.48 5.34
N VAL A 8 18.84 5.61 4.66
CA VAL A 8 17.99 6.75 5.05
C VAL A 8 16.51 6.35 5.00
N LYS A 9 16.10 5.63 3.96
CA LYS A 9 14.73 5.10 3.84
C LYS A 9 14.39 4.15 5.00
N SER A 10 15.30 3.26 5.36
CA SER A 10 15.13 2.36 6.51
C SER A 10 14.95 3.13 7.82
N GLN A 11 15.80 4.13 8.06
CA GLN A 11 15.71 4.96 9.28
C GLN A 11 14.39 5.72 9.36
N ILE A 12 13.92 6.26 8.23
CA ILE A 12 12.60 6.92 8.15
C ILE A 12 11.49 5.91 8.48
N GLN A 13 11.54 4.70 7.93
CA GLN A 13 10.56 3.65 8.23
C GLN A 13 10.57 3.28 9.71
N ASP A 14 11.73 3.06 10.30
CA ASP A 14 11.87 2.73 11.73
C ASP A 14 11.30 3.85 12.61
N GLN A 15 11.52 5.11 12.24
CA GLN A 15 10.98 6.27 12.94
C GLN A 15 9.45 6.39 12.78
N LEU A 16 8.92 6.12 11.59
CA LEU A 16 7.46 6.07 11.36
C LEU A 16 6.79 4.98 12.20
N VAL A 17 7.44 3.83 12.37
CA VAL A 17 6.94 2.74 13.22
C VAL A 17 7.03 3.11 14.70
N SER A 18 8.18 3.62 15.16
CA SER A 18 8.39 3.96 16.57
C SER A 18 7.49 5.09 17.07
N SER A 19 7.15 6.03 16.18
CA SER A 19 6.23 7.15 16.45
C SER A 19 4.75 6.77 16.36
N GLY A 20 4.41 5.56 15.86
CA GLY A 20 3.03 5.14 15.60
C GLY A 20 2.42 5.75 14.33
N ASN A 21 3.15 6.64 13.64
CA ASN A 21 2.69 7.27 12.39
C ASN A 21 2.45 6.24 11.28
N TYR A 22 3.23 5.16 11.24
CA TYR A 22 3.02 4.06 10.30
C TYR A 22 1.64 3.40 10.47
N ASP A 23 1.24 3.13 11.71
CA ASP A 23 -0.04 2.52 12.02
C ASP A 23 -1.21 3.43 11.64
N ASP A 24 -1.06 4.74 11.84
CA ASP A 24 -2.06 5.73 11.46
C ASP A 24 -2.19 5.91 9.94
N ILE A 25 -1.08 5.84 9.19
CA ILE A 25 -1.10 5.81 7.72
C ILE A 25 -1.77 4.52 7.23
N SER A 26 -1.38 3.38 7.78
CA SER A 26 -1.91 2.07 7.41
C SER A 26 -3.42 1.98 7.67
N ARG A 27 -3.86 2.48 8.83
CA ARG A 27 -5.28 2.53 9.20
C ARG A 27 -6.07 3.41 8.24
N GLN A 28 -5.59 4.62 7.96
CA GLN A 28 -6.28 5.52 7.04
C GLN A 28 -6.36 4.94 5.62
N LEU A 29 -5.27 4.36 5.11
CA LEU A 29 -5.26 3.70 3.80
C LEU A 29 -6.29 2.57 3.77
N LYS A 30 -6.35 1.71 4.79
CA LYS A 30 -7.34 0.62 4.87
C LYS A 30 -8.77 1.14 4.86
N VAL A 31 -9.06 2.20 5.62
CA VAL A 31 -10.39 2.82 5.65
C VAL A 31 -10.76 3.35 4.28
N GLN A 32 -9.87 4.11 3.64
CA GLN A 32 -10.15 4.71 2.33
C GLN A 32 -10.33 3.65 1.23
N LEU A 33 -9.50 2.60 1.21
CA LEU A 33 -9.66 1.47 0.27
C LEU A 33 -10.98 0.71 0.51
N TYR A 34 -11.41 0.59 1.77
CA TYR A 34 -12.70 -0.01 2.11
C TYR A 34 -13.86 0.85 1.62
N GLU A 35 -13.86 2.13 1.95
CA GLU A 35 -14.92 3.07 1.56
C GLU A 35 -14.98 3.29 0.05
N SER A 36 -13.85 3.16 -0.67
CA SER A 36 -13.83 3.25 -2.12
C SER A 36 -14.31 1.97 -2.83
N GLY A 37 -14.62 0.90 -2.08
CA GLY A 37 -15.00 -0.40 -2.63
C GLY A 37 -13.83 -1.16 -3.29
N TRP A 38 -12.58 -0.77 -3.01
CA TRP A 38 -11.41 -1.40 -3.62
C TRP A 38 -11.28 -2.87 -3.22
N PHE A 39 -11.55 -3.21 -1.96
CA PHE A 39 -11.51 -4.60 -1.50
C PHE A 39 -12.46 -5.51 -2.29
N ASP A 40 -13.68 -5.04 -2.56
CA ASP A 40 -14.66 -5.79 -3.35
C ASP A 40 -14.21 -5.96 -4.80
N GLN A 41 -13.58 -4.94 -5.39
CA GLN A 41 -13.05 -5.00 -6.75
C GLN A 41 -11.89 -6.00 -6.85
N VAL A 42 -10.96 -5.98 -5.88
CA VAL A 42 -9.84 -6.94 -5.83
C VAL A 42 -10.35 -8.36 -5.57
N GLN A 43 -11.36 -8.54 -4.73
CA GLN A 43 -11.96 -9.85 -4.52
C GLN A 43 -12.61 -10.39 -5.81
N LYS A 44 -13.33 -9.55 -6.55
CA LYS A 44 -13.91 -9.93 -7.86
C LYS A 44 -12.82 -10.27 -8.88
N LEU A 45 -11.73 -9.50 -8.89
CA LEU A 45 -10.57 -9.74 -9.73
C LEU A 45 -9.95 -11.12 -9.41
N ALA A 46 -9.72 -11.42 -8.13
CA ALA A 46 -9.19 -12.71 -7.70
C ALA A 46 -10.10 -13.89 -8.08
N VAL A 47 -11.42 -13.74 -7.91
CA VAL A 47 -12.39 -14.78 -8.33
C VAL A 47 -12.40 -14.97 -9.84
N SER A 48 -12.27 -13.88 -10.61
CA SER A 48 -12.19 -13.94 -12.07
C SER A 48 -10.92 -14.64 -12.53
N GLU A 49 -9.78 -14.32 -11.92
CA GLU A 49 -8.47 -14.89 -12.27
C GLU A 49 -8.40 -16.38 -11.93
N LEU A 50 -8.97 -16.79 -10.78
CA LEU A 50 -9.04 -18.20 -10.39
C LEU A 50 -9.81 -19.06 -11.40
N GLY A 51 -10.77 -18.50 -12.14
CA GLY A 51 -11.50 -19.21 -13.20
C GLY A 51 -12.19 -20.52 -12.77
N GLY A 52 -12.37 -20.76 -11.46
CA GLY A 52 -12.87 -22.03 -10.90
C GLY A 52 -11.82 -23.15 -10.76
N GLY A 53 -10.54 -22.87 -11.04
CA GLY A 53 -9.41 -23.76 -10.82
C GLY A 53 -8.84 -23.68 -9.41
N ASN A 54 -7.91 -24.59 -9.10
CA ASN A 54 -7.15 -24.58 -7.86
C ASN A 54 -5.73 -24.05 -8.16
N GLU A 55 -5.58 -22.74 -8.16
CA GLU A 55 -4.26 -22.10 -8.32
C GLU A 55 -3.57 -21.92 -6.98
N ASN A 56 -2.23 -21.94 -6.99
CA ASN A 56 -1.45 -21.57 -5.82
C ASN A 56 -1.64 -20.07 -5.53
N PHE A 57 -1.82 -19.72 -4.25
CA PHE A 57 -1.91 -18.35 -3.78
C PHE A 57 -0.80 -17.45 -4.35
N ASP A 58 0.45 -17.93 -4.39
CA ASP A 58 1.56 -17.12 -4.90
C ASP A 58 1.37 -16.73 -6.36
N HIS A 59 0.87 -17.65 -7.19
CA HIS A 59 0.60 -17.38 -8.60
C HIS A 59 -0.54 -16.40 -8.76
N LEU A 60 -1.65 -16.63 -8.04
CA LEU A 60 -2.79 -15.73 -8.04
C LEU A 60 -2.40 -14.32 -7.59
N TYR A 61 -1.62 -14.21 -6.51
CA TYR A 61 -1.15 -12.94 -5.97
C TYR A 61 -0.28 -12.18 -7.00
N GLN A 62 0.67 -12.85 -7.64
CA GLN A 62 1.51 -12.21 -8.67
C GLN A 62 0.69 -11.76 -9.89
N ALA A 63 -0.34 -12.52 -10.26
CA ALA A 63 -1.23 -12.18 -11.37
C ALA A 63 -2.10 -10.95 -11.06
N ILE A 64 -2.74 -10.92 -9.89
CA ILE A 64 -3.71 -9.85 -9.56
C ILE A 64 -3.05 -8.58 -9.02
N LYS A 65 -1.85 -8.66 -8.44
CA LYS A 65 -1.20 -7.54 -7.76
C LYS A 65 -1.08 -6.28 -8.63
N PRO A 66 -0.58 -6.33 -9.89
CA PRO A 66 -0.46 -5.12 -10.72
C PRO A 66 -1.81 -4.44 -10.94
N SER A 67 -2.85 -5.20 -11.27
CA SER A 67 -4.19 -4.67 -11.46
C SER A 67 -4.81 -4.16 -10.15
N ALA A 68 -4.56 -4.82 -9.02
CA ALA A 68 -5.00 -4.33 -7.71
C ALA A 68 -4.35 -2.99 -7.36
N GLU A 69 -3.06 -2.79 -7.67
CA GLU A 69 -2.37 -1.51 -7.53
C GLU A 69 -2.95 -0.45 -8.47
N GLU A 70 -3.31 -0.79 -9.70
CA GLU A 70 -3.96 0.13 -10.65
C GLU A 70 -5.39 0.52 -10.23
N LEU A 71 -6.12 -0.35 -9.55
CA LEU A 71 -7.48 -0.08 -9.07
C LEU A 71 -7.55 0.91 -7.91
N VAL A 72 -6.42 1.24 -7.27
CA VAL A 72 -6.41 2.21 -6.17
C VAL A 72 -6.88 3.58 -6.70
N PRO A 73 -7.93 4.19 -6.14
CA PRO A 73 -8.39 5.49 -6.62
C PRO A 73 -7.30 6.56 -6.50
N GLN A 74 -7.22 7.45 -7.49
CA GLN A 74 -6.18 8.49 -7.52
C GLN A 74 -6.19 9.36 -6.25
N HIS A 75 -7.36 9.78 -5.79
CA HIS A 75 -7.50 10.58 -4.57
C HIS A 75 -6.93 9.88 -3.32
N VAL A 76 -7.14 8.56 -3.18
CA VAL A 76 -6.57 7.76 -2.08
C VAL A 76 -5.05 7.73 -2.15
N ARG A 77 -4.48 7.54 -3.36
CA ARG A 77 -3.03 7.58 -3.54
C ARG A 77 -2.45 8.93 -3.17
N ASP A 78 -3.06 10.00 -3.68
CA ASP A 78 -2.60 11.36 -3.46
C ASP A 78 -2.64 11.73 -1.98
N GLU A 79 -3.77 11.48 -1.30
CA GLU A 79 -3.93 11.78 0.13
C GLU A 79 -2.93 11.04 1.02
N ILE A 80 -2.74 9.74 0.77
CA ILE A 80 -1.80 8.92 1.53
C ILE A 80 -0.35 9.32 1.22
N THR A 81 -0.04 9.69 -0.03
CA THR A 81 1.29 10.15 -0.42
C THR A 81 1.63 11.48 0.22
N GLU A 82 0.70 12.43 0.22
CA GLU A 82 0.88 13.72 0.92
C GLU A 82 1.04 13.53 2.42
N LYS A 83 0.30 12.60 3.04
CA LYS A 83 0.45 12.27 4.46
C LYS A 83 1.84 11.68 4.76
N ILE A 84 2.32 10.74 3.94
CA ILE A 84 3.68 10.18 4.07
C ILE A 84 4.72 11.28 3.93
N ARG A 85 4.58 12.17 2.92
CA ARG A 85 5.51 13.28 2.69
C ARG A 85 5.61 14.18 3.93
N ARG A 86 4.49 14.58 4.52
CA ARG A 86 4.47 15.42 5.73
C ARG A 86 5.24 14.78 6.89
N TYR A 87 5.02 13.50 7.15
CA TYR A 87 5.77 12.83 8.21
C TYR A 87 7.26 12.70 7.91
N VAL A 88 7.63 12.46 6.65
CA VAL A 88 9.04 12.43 6.26
C VAL A 88 9.69 13.80 6.46
N GLU A 89 9.00 14.89 6.09
CA GLU A 89 9.46 16.26 6.30
C GLU A 89 9.64 16.60 7.79
N GLU A 90 8.77 16.08 8.67
CA GLU A 90 8.90 16.23 10.12
C GLU A 90 10.13 15.48 10.68
N ILE A 91 10.52 14.36 10.08
CA ILE A 91 11.63 13.51 10.54
C ILE A 91 13.00 14.05 10.07
N VAL A 92 13.07 14.64 8.87
CA VAL A 92 14.31 15.03 8.20
C VAL A 92 14.75 16.48 8.56
N GLN A 93 14.17 17.08 9.61
CA GLN A 93 14.60 18.39 10.11
C GLN A 93 16.03 18.40 10.66
#